data_AF-A0A1B1BBY2-F1
#
_entry.id   AF-A0A1B1BBY2-F1
#
_cell.length_a   1.000
_cell.length_b   1.000
_cell.length_c   1.000
_cell.angle_alpha   90.00
_cell.angle_beta   90.00
_cell.angle_gamma   90.00
#
_symmetry.space_group_name_H-M   'P 1'
#
loop_
_entity.id
_entity.type
_entity.pdbx_description
1 polymer ?
#
loop_
_entity_poly.entity_id
_entity_poly.type
_entity_poly.pdbx_seq_one_letter_code
_entity_poly.pdbx_strand_id
1 'polypeptide(L)'
;MCLALTASASGVASAAAEGTAAGTQRSAVSAPVLPQGSPVIEAMDWFVAHKGDTSYHGRCEYAVAAAWQRHIVHYSAKTHWTSDDGAQHTTGTPPIASFVFWKTSRPYWHVGLSDGRGGVWMTDASDNGAIGFKSNYKTAVSGGTYVGWKPGSP
;
A
#
# COMPACT_ATOMS: atom_id res chain seq x y z
N MET A 1 -18.44 8.81 -63.83
CA MET A 1 -17.70 7.62 -64.28
C MET A 1 -17.09 6.98 -63.04
N CYS A 2 -17.63 5.82 -62.62
CA CYS A 2 -16.94 4.52 -62.65
C CYS A 2 -15.91 4.39 -61.51
N LEU A 3 -15.93 3.43 -60.59
CA LEU A 3 -16.63 2.16 -60.45
C LEU A 3 -16.55 1.80 -58.94
N ALA A 4 -17.58 1.12 -58.40
CA ALA A 4 -17.43 0.33 -57.18
C ALA A 4 -16.79 -1.02 -57.52
N LEU A 5 -15.99 -1.62 -56.63
CA LEU A 5 -15.81 -3.08 -56.59
C LEU A 5 -15.40 -3.58 -55.19
N THR A 6 -15.78 -4.82 -54.93
CA THR A 6 -16.14 -5.52 -53.68
C THR A 6 -15.10 -6.51 -53.15
N ALA A 7 -15.45 -7.10 -51.98
CA ALA A 7 -15.12 -8.45 -51.45
C ALA A 7 -13.93 -8.51 -50.45
N SER A 8 -14.09 -8.88 -49.17
CA SER A 8 -14.62 -10.12 -48.54
C SER A 8 -13.66 -11.32 -48.63
N ALA A 9 -13.13 -11.77 -47.47
CA ALA A 9 -12.70 -13.15 -47.28
C ALA A 9 -12.79 -13.55 -45.80
N SER A 10 -13.56 -14.61 -45.57
CA SER A 10 -13.76 -15.34 -44.33
C SER A 10 -12.71 -16.43 -44.16
N GLY A 11 -12.51 -16.89 -42.91
CA GLY A 11 -11.88 -18.18 -42.60
C GLY A 11 -11.08 -18.10 -41.30
N VAL A 12 -11.04 -19.10 -40.42
CA VAL A 12 -11.66 -20.42 -40.31
C VAL A 12 -11.63 -20.79 -38.81
N ALA A 13 -12.64 -21.51 -38.33
CA ALA A 13 -12.62 -22.11 -37.01
C ALA A 13 -11.68 -23.34 -36.99
N SER A 14 -11.04 -23.61 -35.84
CA SER A 14 -10.51 -24.93 -35.51
C SER A 14 -10.92 -25.29 -34.08
N ALA A 15 -11.55 -26.45 -33.95
CA ALA A 15 -12.04 -27.01 -32.69
C ALA A 15 -11.11 -28.11 -32.16
N ALA A 16 -11.37 -28.47 -30.90
CA ALA A 16 -10.99 -29.67 -30.15
C ALA A 16 -9.63 -29.66 -29.43
N ALA A 17 -9.68 -29.64 -28.09
CA ALA A 17 -9.53 -30.87 -27.30
C ALA A 17 -9.92 -30.63 -25.84
N GLU A 18 -10.73 -31.54 -25.31
CA GLU A 18 -11.08 -31.67 -23.90
C GLU A 18 -9.85 -32.09 -23.08
N GLY A 19 -9.69 -31.46 -21.91
CA GLY A 19 -8.71 -31.85 -20.91
C GLY A 19 -9.31 -31.62 -19.54
N THR A 20 -10.00 -32.65 -19.03
CA THR A 20 -10.43 -32.74 -17.63
C THR A 20 -9.21 -32.58 -16.73
N ALA A 21 -9.20 -31.52 -15.92
CA ALA A 21 -8.40 -31.44 -14.72
C ALA A 21 -9.32 -30.95 -13.59
N ALA A 22 -9.76 -31.90 -12.78
CA ALA A 22 -10.31 -31.64 -11.46
C ALA A 22 -9.22 -30.97 -10.61
N GLY A 23 -9.18 -29.65 -10.63
CA GLY A 23 -8.37 -28.83 -9.75
C GLY A 23 -9.27 -28.20 -8.71
N THR A 24 -9.15 -28.66 -7.46
CA THR A 24 -9.69 -28.03 -6.26
C THR A 24 -9.66 -26.51 -6.39
N GLN A 25 -10.84 -25.91 -6.59
CA GLN A 25 -11.04 -24.47 -6.54
C GLN A 25 -10.78 -24.02 -5.10
N ARG A 26 -9.51 -23.69 -4.83
CA ARG A 26 -9.15 -22.92 -3.65
C ARG A 26 -9.91 -21.61 -3.79
N SER A 27 -10.93 -21.42 -2.95
CA SER A 27 -11.69 -20.17 -2.87
C SER A 27 -10.69 -19.04 -2.72
N ALA A 28 -10.44 -18.34 -3.83
CA ALA A 28 -9.75 -17.08 -3.81
C ALA A 28 -10.70 -16.13 -3.09
N VAL A 29 -10.41 -15.84 -1.83
CA VAL A 29 -10.98 -14.67 -1.16
C VAL A 29 -10.55 -13.50 -2.03
N SER A 30 -11.44 -13.03 -2.90
CA SER A 30 -11.20 -11.85 -3.70
C SER A 30 -10.96 -10.72 -2.72
N ALA A 31 -9.75 -10.17 -2.72
CA ALA A 31 -9.50 -8.92 -2.03
C ALA A 31 -10.54 -7.91 -2.55
N PRO A 32 -11.20 -7.14 -1.67
CA PRO A 32 -12.16 -6.15 -2.13
C PRO A 32 -11.49 -5.23 -3.14
N VAL A 33 -12.09 -5.12 -4.33
CA VAL A 33 -11.72 -4.10 -5.30
C VAL A 33 -12.15 -2.78 -4.68
N LEU A 34 -11.17 -2.00 -4.19
CA LEU A 34 -11.45 -0.66 -3.68
C LEU A 34 -11.91 0.22 -4.85
N PRO A 35 -13.00 0.97 -4.71
CA PRO A 35 -13.41 1.92 -5.73
C PRO A 35 -12.29 2.95 -5.96
N GLN A 36 -12.08 3.34 -7.21
CA GLN A 36 -11.21 4.47 -7.57
C GLN A 36 -11.72 5.73 -6.87
N GLY A 37 -10.81 6.55 -6.33
CA GLY A 37 -11.16 7.70 -5.48
C GLY A 37 -11.57 7.33 -4.05
N SER A 38 -11.31 6.10 -3.59
CA SER A 38 -11.41 5.79 -2.17
C SER A 38 -10.24 6.43 -1.40
N PRO A 39 -10.45 6.90 -0.16
CA PRO A 39 -9.38 7.49 0.67
C PRO A 39 -8.14 6.60 0.81
N VAL A 40 -8.32 5.28 0.79
CA VAL A 40 -7.23 4.29 0.82
C VAL A 40 -6.34 4.40 -0.42
N ILE A 41 -6.94 4.47 -1.62
CA ILE A 41 -6.19 4.57 -2.87
C ILE A 41 -5.50 5.94 -2.96
N GLU A 42 -6.19 7.01 -2.58
CA GLU A 42 -5.62 8.36 -2.57
C GLU A 42 -4.40 8.47 -1.63
N ALA A 43 -4.46 7.84 -0.45
CA ALA A 43 -3.32 7.80 0.47
C ALA A 43 -2.11 7.07 -0.13
N MET A 44 -2.32 5.99 -0.89
CA MET A 44 -1.22 5.29 -1.56
C MET A 44 -0.68 6.11 -2.73
N ASP A 45 -1.56 6.69 -3.56
CA ASP A 45 -1.18 7.52 -4.70
C ASP A 45 -0.39 8.76 -4.25
N TRP A 46 -0.72 9.33 -3.08
CA TRP A 46 0.07 10.40 -2.50
C TRP A 46 1.52 9.99 -2.24
N PHE A 47 1.76 8.84 -1.62
CA PHE A 47 3.12 8.35 -1.36
C PHE A 47 3.88 8.03 -2.65
N VAL A 48 3.20 7.49 -3.67
CA VAL A 48 3.77 7.25 -4.99
C VAL A 48 4.19 8.57 -5.63
N ALA A 49 3.33 9.59 -5.60
CA ALA A 49 3.58 10.91 -6.17
C ALA A 49 4.72 11.67 -5.45
N HIS A 50 4.93 11.41 -4.16
CA HIS A 50 5.96 12.07 -3.34
C HIS A 50 7.24 11.22 -3.20
N LYS A 51 7.38 10.14 -3.96
CA LYS A 51 8.59 9.31 -3.94
C LYS A 51 9.83 10.17 -4.23
N GLY A 52 10.81 10.12 -3.34
CA GLY A 52 12.04 10.91 -3.44
C GLY A 52 11.99 12.26 -2.71
N ASP A 53 10.81 12.73 -2.29
CA ASP A 53 10.67 13.97 -1.52
C ASP A 53 11.32 13.81 -0.13
N THR A 54 12.12 14.80 0.26
CA THR A 54 12.83 14.86 1.54
C THR A 54 12.25 15.91 2.50
N SER A 55 11.21 16.66 2.10
CA SER A 55 10.58 17.70 2.91
C SER A 55 9.94 17.16 4.20
N TYR A 56 9.66 15.86 4.25
CA TYR A 56 9.14 15.13 5.40
C TYR A 56 10.21 14.35 6.19
N HIS A 57 11.50 14.59 5.96
CA HIS A 57 12.57 13.92 6.71
C HIS A 57 12.37 14.05 8.23
N GLY A 58 12.32 12.91 8.94
CA GLY A 58 12.07 12.88 10.38
C GLY A 58 10.64 13.29 10.80
N ARG A 59 9.71 13.48 9.86
CA ARG A 59 8.32 13.90 10.08
C ARG A 59 7.32 12.84 9.58
N CYS A 60 7.52 11.58 9.98
CA CYS A 60 6.70 10.45 9.53
C CYS A 60 5.19 10.63 9.77
N GLU A 61 4.77 11.14 10.94
CA GLU A 61 3.34 11.43 11.21
C GLU A 61 2.76 12.50 10.27
N TYR A 62 3.56 13.50 9.88
CA TYR A 62 3.12 14.55 8.96
C TYR A 62 2.89 13.97 7.55
N ALA A 63 3.76 13.06 7.11
CA ALA A 63 3.63 12.43 5.80
C ALA A 63 2.40 11.51 5.75
N VAL A 64 2.18 10.67 6.76
CA VAL A 64 0.99 9.80 6.78
C VAL A 64 -0.31 10.60 6.95
N ALA A 65 -0.29 11.72 7.69
CA ALA A 65 -1.43 12.63 7.78
C ALA A 65 -1.72 13.32 6.44
N ALA A 66 -0.68 13.80 5.74
CA ALA A 66 -0.81 14.38 4.41
C ALA A 66 -1.36 13.38 3.39
N ALA A 67 -0.87 12.13 3.41
CA ALA A 67 -1.38 11.06 2.55
C ALA A 67 -2.87 10.80 2.78
N TRP A 68 -3.30 10.73 4.03
CA TRP A 68 -4.72 10.56 4.39
C TRP A 68 -5.56 11.83 4.29
N GLN A 69 -4.98 12.95 3.81
CA GLN A 69 -5.61 14.27 3.74
C GLN A 69 -6.25 14.71 5.08
N ARG A 70 -5.57 14.38 6.19
CA ARG A 70 -6.06 14.62 7.55
C ARG A 70 -5.16 15.57 8.31
N HIS A 71 -5.73 16.16 9.36
CA HIS A 71 -4.93 16.88 10.35
C HIS A 71 -4.10 15.90 11.17
N ILE A 72 -2.97 16.38 11.67
CA ILE A 72 -2.10 15.58 12.54
C ILE A 72 -2.80 15.41 13.88
N VAL A 73 -3.15 14.17 14.20
CA VAL A 73 -3.77 13.80 15.48
C VAL A 73 -2.70 13.49 16.52
N HIS A 74 -1.63 12.82 16.11
CA HIS A 74 -0.57 12.35 17.00
C HIS A 74 0.75 13.01 16.63
N TYR A 75 1.45 13.56 17.64
CA TYR A 75 2.73 14.24 17.41
C TYR A 75 3.86 13.27 16.99
N SER A 76 3.75 11.99 17.36
CA SER A 76 4.76 10.96 17.06
C SER A 76 4.14 9.59 16.82
N ALA A 77 4.88 8.72 16.15
CA ALA A 77 4.51 7.31 15.95
C ALA A 77 4.34 6.56 17.27
N LYS A 78 5.11 6.92 18.31
CA LYS A 78 4.94 6.35 19.64
C LYS A 78 3.57 6.72 20.22
N THR A 79 3.23 8.00 20.20
CA THR A 79 1.93 8.48 20.72
C THR A 79 0.77 7.90 19.92
N HIS A 80 0.90 7.80 18.59
CA HIS A 80 -0.10 7.18 17.74
C HIS A 80 -0.28 5.70 18.09
N TRP A 81 0.79 4.93 18.18
CA TRP A 81 0.73 3.52 18.55
C TRP A 81 0.08 3.30 19.92
N THR A 82 0.52 4.05 20.94
CA THR A 82 0.05 3.84 22.32
C THR A 82 -1.30 4.48 22.64
N SER A 83 -1.87 5.27 21.72
CA SER A 83 -3.20 5.85 21.90
C SER A 83 -4.31 4.81 21.72
N ASP A 84 -5.52 5.19 22.14
CA ASP A 84 -6.75 4.41 21.94
C ASP A 84 -7.37 4.61 20.55
N ASP A 85 -6.74 5.42 19.68
CA ASP A 85 -7.18 5.64 18.29
C ASP A 85 -6.88 4.39 17.45
N GLY A 86 -7.92 3.67 17.04
CA GLY A 86 -7.81 2.44 16.26
C GLY A 86 -7.26 1.23 17.03
N ALA A 87 -7.77 0.05 16.70
CA ALA A 87 -7.31 -1.20 17.31
C ALA A 87 -5.86 -1.52 16.92
N GLN A 88 -5.04 -1.91 17.90
CA GLN A 88 -3.69 -2.40 17.66
C GLN A 88 -3.73 -3.85 17.19
N HIS A 89 -2.96 -4.15 16.14
CA HIS A 89 -2.76 -5.49 15.63
C HIS A 89 -1.25 -5.82 15.60
N THR A 90 -0.84 -6.82 16.39
CA THR A 90 0.57 -7.24 16.50
C THR A 90 0.89 -8.46 15.63
N THR A 91 -0.12 -9.07 15.00
CA THR A 91 -0.02 -10.24 14.14
C THR A 91 -0.70 -10.01 12.79
N GLY A 92 -0.52 -10.95 11.86
CA GLY A 92 -1.07 -10.87 10.50
C GLY A 92 -0.31 -9.93 9.57
N THR A 93 -0.79 -9.85 8.33
CA THR A 93 -0.31 -8.90 7.33
C THR A 93 -1.14 -7.62 7.43
N PRO A 94 -0.51 -6.44 7.58
CA PRO A 94 -1.25 -5.17 7.58
C PRO A 94 -2.06 -5.00 6.27
N PRO A 95 -3.33 -4.59 6.34
CA PRO A 95 -4.10 -4.20 5.17
C PRO A 95 -3.50 -2.99 4.45
N ILE A 96 -3.88 -2.80 3.19
CA ILE A 96 -3.47 -1.63 2.41
C ILE A 96 -3.84 -0.32 3.13
N ALA A 97 -2.92 0.64 3.10
CA ALA A 97 -2.97 1.94 3.76
C ALA A 97 -3.12 1.93 5.30
N SER A 98 -3.01 0.77 5.96
CA SER A 98 -2.87 0.72 7.41
C SER A 98 -1.59 1.39 7.88
N PHE A 99 -1.66 2.07 9.02
CA PHE A 99 -0.48 2.60 9.71
C PHE A 99 0.35 1.44 10.26
N VAL A 100 1.63 1.39 9.91
CA VAL A 100 2.59 0.37 10.33
C VAL A 100 3.63 1.03 11.22
N PHE A 101 3.94 0.42 12.37
CA PHE A 101 4.74 1.07 13.41
C PHE A 101 6.02 0.30 13.72
N TRP A 102 7.10 1.04 13.98
CA TRP A 102 8.37 0.52 14.47
C TRP A 102 8.85 1.28 15.70
N LYS A 103 9.20 0.54 16.75
CA LYS A 103 9.98 1.05 17.86
C LYS A 103 11.42 1.22 17.41
N THR A 104 11.97 2.42 17.55
CA THR A 104 13.36 2.72 17.22
C THR A 104 14.15 3.07 18.48
N SER A 105 15.46 3.27 18.37
CA SER A 105 16.29 3.80 19.45
C SER A 105 15.92 5.25 19.81
N ARG A 106 15.20 5.96 18.93
CA ARG A 106 14.70 7.31 19.16
C ARG A 106 13.36 7.26 19.91
N PRO A 107 13.04 8.25 20.76
CA PRO A 107 11.83 8.26 21.57
C PRO A 107 10.53 8.36 20.74
N TYR A 108 10.61 8.89 19.51
CA TYR A 108 9.44 9.21 18.68
C TYR A 108 8.94 8.03 17.81
N TRP A 109 9.72 6.95 17.71
CA TRP A 109 9.41 5.77 16.87
C TRP A 109 9.29 6.14 15.39
N HIS A 110 8.75 5.25 14.56
CA HIS A 110 8.51 5.49 13.14
C HIS A 110 7.16 4.92 12.69
N VAL A 111 6.51 5.56 11.72
CA VAL A 111 5.25 5.12 11.11
C VAL A 111 5.33 5.23 9.57
N GLY A 112 4.65 4.32 8.88
CA GLY A 112 4.46 4.33 7.43
C GLY A 112 3.14 3.68 7.06
N LEU A 113 2.81 3.60 5.76
CA LEU A 113 1.58 2.98 5.28
C LEU A 113 1.84 1.69 4.51
N SER A 114 1.14 0.62 4.87
CA SER A 114 1.30 -0.67 4.20
C SER A 114 0.75 -0.65 2.77
N ASP A 115 1.40 -1.37 1.86
CA ASP A 115 0.87 -1.65 0.52
C ASP A 115 -0.16 -2.81 0.51
N GLY A 116 -0.42 -3.44 1.66
CA GLY A 116 -1.30 -4.61 1.78
C GLY A 116 -0.71 -5.93 1.27
N ARG A 117 0.54 -5.92 0.77
CA ARG A 117 1.20 -7.06 0.11
C ARG A 117 2.52 -7.46 0.78
N GLY A 118 2.90 -6.78 1.85
CA GLY A 118 4.12 -7.05 2.61
C GLY A 118 5.16 -5.92 2.54
N GLY A 119 4.92 -4.91 1.72
CA GLY A 119 5.68 -3.69 1.67
C GLY A 119 5.08 -2.54 2.48
N VAL A 120 5.81 -1.43 2.50
CA VAL A 120 5.45 -0.20 3.18
C VAL A 120 6.02 1.02 2.47
N TRP A 121 5.21 2.06 2.39
CA TRP A 121 5.62 3.42 2.05
C TRP A 121 5.90 4.22 3.32
N MET A 122 7.02 4.94 3.35
CA MET A 122 7.44 5.69 4.54
C MET A 122 8.38 6.83 4.18
N THR A 123 8.52 7.79 5.09
CA THR A 123 9.65 8.73 5.09
C THR A 123 10.92 8.00 5.49
N ASP A 124 12.10 8.59 5.23
CA ASP A 124 13.37 8.02 5.67
C ASP A 124 13.62 6.59 5.14
N ALA A 125 13.08 6.29 3.95
CA ALA A 125 13.28 5.01 3.27
C ALA A 125 14.71 4.85 2.74
N SER A 126 15.48 5.94 2.69
CA SER A 126 16.90 5.97 2.40
C SER A 126 17.61 6.95 3.35
N ASP A 127 18.94 6.86 3.42
CA ASP A 127 19.76 7.61 4.38
C ASP A 127 19.67 9.14 4.19
N ASN A 128 19.23 9.61 3.03
CA ASN A 128 18.97 11.03 2.74
C ASN A 128 17.60 11.52 3.22
N GLY A 129 16.81 10.70 3.92
CA GLY A 129 15.52 11.08 4.45
C GLY A 129 14.35 10.99 3.47
N ALA A 130 14.57 10.49 2.26
CA ALA A 130 13.56 10.51 1.21
C ALA A 130 12.36 9.58 1.51
N ILE A 131 11.20 10.01 1.05
CA ILE A 131 10.03 9.14 0.93
C ILE A 131 10.31 8.03 -0.06
N GLY A 132 9.96 6.80 0.32
CA GLY A 132 10.13 5.66 -0.56
C GLY A 132 9.42 4.40 -0.07
N PHE A 133 9.62 3.35 -0.86
CA PHE A 133 9.02 2.03 -0.64
C PHE A 133 10.06 1.03 -0.14
N LYS A 134 9.67 0.21 0.83
CA LYS A 134 10.40 -0.99 1.27
C LYS A 134 9.52 -2.21 1.03
N SER A 135 10.09 -3.25 0.42
CA SER A 135 9.36 -4.48 0.08
C SER A 135 9.07 -5.40 1.27
N ASN A 136 9.64 -5.12 2.45
CA ASN A 136 9.40 -5.89 3.67
C ASN A 136 9.18 -4.95 4.85
N TYR A 137 7.92 -4.81 5.27
CA TYR A 137 7.57 -3.97 6.41
C TYR A 137 8.24 -4.42 7.72
N LYS A 138 8.50 -5.72 7.93
CA LYS A 138 9.06 -6.19 9.20
C LYS A 138 10.47 -5.66 9.45
N THR A 139 11.22 -5.37 8.38
CA THR A 139 12.62 -4.95 8.42
C THR A 139 12.85 -3.60 7.71
N ALA A 140 11.80 -2.81 7.50
CA ALA A 140 11.86 -1.58 6.70
C ALA A 140 12.72 -0.48 7.37
N VAL A 141 12.69 -0.41 8.70
CA VAL A 141 13.44 0.55 9.51
C VAL A 141 14.70 -0.11 10.05
N SER A 142 15.87 0.34 9.59
CA SER A 142 17.16 -0.18 10.07
C SER A 142 17.32 0.08 11.58
N GLY A 143 17.66 -0.97 12.34
CA GLY A 143 17.75 -0.90 13.80
C GLY A 143 16.42 -0.67 14.53
N GLY A 144 15.30 -0.65 13.82
CA GLY A 144 13.95 -0.59 14.37
C GLY A 144 13.34 -1.98 14.57
N THR A 145 12.46 -2.10 15.55
CA THR A 145 11.65 -3.30 15.80
C THR A 145 10.23 -3.01 15.37
N TYR A 146 9.72 -3.76 14.39
CA TYR A 146 8.29 -3.75 14.05
C TYR A 146 7.45 -4.13 15.27
N VAL A 147 6.46 -3.30 15.61
CA VAL A 147 5.59 -3.54 16.78
C VAL A 147 4.16 -3.92 16.40
N GLY A 148 3.70 -3.54 15.22
CA GLY A 148 2.34 -3.82 14.78
C GLY A 148 1.81 -2.80 13.78
N TRP A 149 0.51 -2.88 13.54
CA TRP A 149 -0.23 -1.97 12.69
C TRP A 149 -1.57 -1.56 13.32
N LYS A 150 -2.11 -0.44 12.86
CA LYS A 150 -3.48 0.02 13.15
C LYS A 150 -4.22 0.27 11.84
N PRO A 151 -5.56 0.11 11.78
CA PRO A 151 -6.33 0.49 10.61
C PRO A 151 -6.04 1.94 10.19
N GLY A 152 -5.94 2.17 8.88
CA GLY A 152 -5.83 3.52 8.35
C GLY A 152 -7.15 4.26 8.50
N SER A 153 -7.10 5.57 8.75
CA SER A 153 -8.28 6.42 8.83
C SER A 153 -7.98 7.82 8.28
N PRO A 154 -8.93 8.42 7.54
CA PRO A 154 -8.93 9.86 7.29
C PRO A 154 -9.22 10.65 8.58
#